data_AF-A0A2Z5EGH5-F1
#
_entry.id   AF-A0A2Z5EGH5-F1
#
_cell.length_a   1.000
_cell.length_b   1.000
_cell.length_c   1.000
_cell.angle_alpha   90.00
_cell.angle_beta   90.00
_cell.angle_gamma   90.00
#
_symmetry.space_group_name_H-M   'P 1'
#
loop_
_entity.id
_entity.type
_entity.pdbx_description
1 polymer ?
#
loop_
_entity_poly.entity_id
_entity_poly.type
_entity_poly.pdbx_seq_one_letter_code
_entity_poly.pdbx_strand_id
1 'polypeptide(L)'
;MKQLLLPTAMSALALLAACSSGEHGPGGGASDTASEAATGVMSEAAMAEENAGFTSEIRELAFDPVSQLPRAPASAASRSECAGQVIDAKSAAARAVAGAGWGVTGEAKVGDYQLVSFAGSFEPGTSGSCFVSKGNVGVFEGTTLRAVAYAGSGSKETIGRIQPFGKDGARIWHGDIVPAPIADIRRSAQGLVIGKLAAEEQTCGGSVPTINEMPITRARKELIAGGWSPVNHGTPDDRIDEREQALAQLGVTEVDSCSGTGFGYCSFDYRKGKAKLGVTTVGDNEDPSVSNYGVQCD
;
A
#
# COMPACT_ATOMS: atom_id res chain seq x y z
N MET A 1 37.33 33.66 -7.79
CA MET A 1 38.73 33.36 -8.14
C MET A 1 39.35 32.46 -7.09
N LYS A 2 39.51 31.16 -7.39
CA LYS A 2 40.67 30.31 -7.07
C LYS A 2 40.32 28.86 -7.42
N GLN A 3 40.94 28.40 -8.50
CA GLN A 3 41.04 27.00 -8.93
C GLN A 3 42.03 26.25 -8.02
N LEU A 4 41.76 24.97 -7.78
CA LEU A 4 42.75 23.90 -7.54
C LEU A 4 42.00 22.57 -7.78
N LEU A 5 42.18 21.95 -8.95
CA LEU A 5 43.18 20.91 -9.29
C LEU A 5 42.67 19.49 -8.99
N LEU A 6 42.27 18.80 -10.06
CA LEU A 6 42.14 17.34 -10.17
C LEU A 6 43.54 16.68 -10.18
N PRO A 7 43.61 15.37 -9.92
CA PRO A 7 44.55 14.51 -10.61
C PRO A 7 43.83 13.53 -11.56
N THR A 8 44.36 13.50 -12.78
CA THR A 8 44.23 12.50 -13.83
C THR A 8 45.07 11.25 -13.54
N ALA A 9 44.57 10.07 -13.89
CA ALA A 9 45.38 8.92 -14.32
C ALA A 9 44.48 8.07 -15.26
N MET A 10 44.64 8.16 -16.58
CA MET A 10 45.56 7.44 -17.48
C MET A 10 45.24 5.95 -17.72
N SER A 11 44.97 5.70 -19.00
CA SER A 11 44.67 4.46 -19.73
C SER A 11 45.72 3.36 -19.70
N ALA A 12 45.27 2.11 -19.93
CA ALA A 12 45.93 1.10 -20.79
C ALA A 12 44.86 0.04 -21.15
N LEU A 13 44.34 0.01 -22.38
CA LEU A 13 44.81 -0.68 -23.59
C LEU A 13 44.72 -2.22 -23.54
N ALA A 14 44.01 -2.75 -24.55
CA ALA A 14 43.61 -4.13 -24.78
C ALA A 14 44.75 -5.06 -25.25
N LEU A 15 44.50 -6.38 -25.19
CA LEU A 15 45.06 -7.37 -26.13
C LEU A 15 44.09 -8.55 -26.32
N LEU A 16 43.95 -8.93 -27.60
CA LEU A 16 43.10 -9.96 -28.20
C LEU A 16 43.88 -11.27 -28.44
N ALA A 17 43.12 -12.37 -28.56
CA ALA A 17 43.43 -13.65 -29.24
C ALA A 17 44.50 -14.56 -28.56
N ALA A 18 44.51 -15.89 -28.68
CA ALA A 18 44.05 -16.78 -29.76
C ALA A 18 43.76 -18.22 -29.27
N CYS A 19 43.02 -18.97 -30.09
CA CYS A 19 42.74 -20.41 -30.00
C CYS A 19 43.99 -21.29 -30.20
N SER A 20 43.96 -22.51 -29.64
CA SER A 20 44.68 -23.67 -30.19
C SER A 20 43.94 -24.97 -29.86
N SER A 21 43.75 -25.80 -30.88
CA SER A 21 43.11 -27.11 -30.87
C SER A 21 44.15 -28.23 -30.95
N GLY A 22 43.78 -29.44 -30.52
CA GLY A 22 44.38 -30.73 -30.90
C GLY A 22 45.13 -31.46 -29.79
N GLU A 23 45.11 -32.79 -29.63
CA GLU A 23 44.21 -33.90 -29.98
C GLU A 23 44.77 -35.17 -29.26
N HIS A 24 43.89 -36.11 -28.88
CA HIS A 24 44.06 -37.57 -28.73
C HIS A 24 45.09 -38.24 -27.79
N GLY A 25 44.57 -39.15 -26.92
CA GLY A 25 45.31 -40.29 -26.35
C GLY A 25 44.67 -40.92 -25.09
N PRO A 26 44.23 -42.20 -25.09
CA PRO A 26 43.30 -42.77 -24.09
C PRO A 26 43.99 -43.50 -22.93
N GLY A 27 43.33 -43.54 -21.77
CA GLY A 27 43.76 -44.35 -20.62
C GLY A 27 42.62 -44.51 -19.62
N GLY A 28 42.16 -45.75 -19.45
CA GLY A 28 41.03 -46.10 -18.59
C GLY A 28 41.32 -45.93 -17.09
N GLY A 29 40.23 -45.79 -16.34
CA GLY A 29 40.23 -45.79 -14.88
C GLY A 29 38.81 -45.64 -14.40
N ALA A 30 38.19 -46.75 -14.02
CA ALA A 30 36.93 -46.76 -13.30
C ALA A 30 37.09 -46.04 -11.97
N SER A 31 36.19 -45.11 -11.65
CA SER A 31 35.87 -44.81 -10.26
C SER A 31 34.39 -44.53 -10.13
N ASP A 32 33.76 -45.32 -9.27
CA ASP A 32 32.48 -45.04 -8.64
C ASP A 32 32.35 -43.58 -8.24
N THR A 33 31.26 -42.93 -8.63
CA THR A 33 30.73 -41.79 -7.88
C THR A 33 29.24 -41.97 -7.72
N ALA A 34 28.89 -42.23 -6.46
CA ALA A 34 27.54 -42.23 -5.94
C ALA A 34 26.80 -40.93 -6.31
N SER A 35 25.53 -41.10 -6.65
CA SER A 35 24.56 -40.03 -6.78
C SER A 35 24.33 -39.39 -5.40
N GLU A 36 25.04 -38.32 -5.08
CA GLU A 36 24.66 -37.41 -4.00
C GLU A 36 23.44 -36.59 -4.44
N ALA A 37 22.34 -36.76 -3.70
CA ALA A 37 21.20 -35.89 -3.76
C ALA A 37 21.64 -34.47 -3.35
N ALA A 38 21.71 -33.57 -4.33
CA ALA A 38 21.96 -32.16 -4.08
C ALA A 38 20.74 -31.55 -3.37
N THR A 39 20.77 -31.48 -2.04
CA THR A 39 20.07 -30.43 -1.30
C THR A 39 20.78 -29.12 -1.64
N GLY A 40 20.34 -28.46 -2.70
CA GLY A 40 20.88 -27.18 -3.13
C GLY A 40 20.60 -26.11 -2.09
N VAL A 41 21.61 -25.76 -1.30
CA VAL A 41 21.64 -24.48 -0.59
C VAL A 41 21.94 -23.43 -1.65
N MET A 42 20.96 -22.58 -1.96
CA MET A 42 21.16 -21.51 -2.94
C MET A 42 22.20 -20.51 -2.43
N SER A 43 23.03 -20.01 -3.33
CA SER A 43 24.00 -18.96 -3.04
C SER A 43 23.28 -17.68 -2.59
N GLU A 44 23.89 -16.95 -1.66
CA GLU A 44 23.44 -15.62 -1.20
C GLU A 44 23.22 -14.64 -2.38
N ALA A 45 23.99 -14.79 -3.46
CA ALA A 45 23.83 -14.03 -4.69
C ALA A 45 22.61 -14.47 -5.52
N ALA A 46 22.27 -15.77 -5.51
CA ALA A 46 21.08 -16.29 -6.20
C ALA A 46 19.80 -15.92 -5.43
N MET A 47 19.85 -15.91 -4.10
CA MET A 47 18.77 -15.37 -3.27
C MET A 47 18.63 -13.84 -3.43
N ALA A 48 19.75 -13.12 -3.60
CA ALA A 48 19.70 -11.69 -3.89
C ALA A 48 19.10 -11.37 -5.27
N GLU A 49 19.34 -12.19 -6.30
CA GLU A 49 18.70 -12.02 -7.62
C GLU A 49 17.21 -12.41 -7.63
N GLU A 50 16.80 -13.42 -6.86
CA GLU A 50 15.38 -13.76 -6.71
C GLU A 50 14.62 -12.69 -5.89
N ASN A 51 15.31 -12.05 -4.94
CA ASN A 51 14.78 -10.94 -4.13
C ASN A 51 14.83 -9.58 -4.84
N ALA A 52 15.54 -9.45 -5.97
CA ALA A 52 15.84 -8.18 -6.61
C ALA A 52 14.61 -7.40 -7.11
N GLY A 53 13.45 -8.06 -7.22
CA GLY A 53 12.22 -7.46 -7.71
C GLY A 53 11.39 -6.72 -6.66
N PHE A 54 11.60 -6.96 -5.36
CA PHE A 54 10.73 -6.46 -4.30
C PHE A 54 11.51 -5.58 -3.32
N THR A 55 11.25 -4.27 -3.35
CA THR A 55 12.02 -3.28 -2.60
C THR A 55 11.14 -2.38 -1.74
N SER A 56 11.72 -1.78 -0.70
CA SER A 56 11.03 -0.79 0.14
C SER A 56 11.91 0.45 0.35
N GLU A 57 11.32 1.60 0.10
CA GLU A 57 11.88 2.93 0.41
C GLU A 57 11.45 3.42 1.81
N ILE A 58 10.55 2.68 2.47
CA ILE A 58 10.00 2.96 3.79
C ILE A 58 10.65 2.02 4.80
N ARG A 59 11.34 2.55 5.80
CA ARG A 59 12.14 1.74 6.75
C ARG A 59 11.28 0.76 7.55
N GLU A 60 10.04 1.16 7.84
CA GLU A 60 9.10 0.45 8.69
C GLU A 60 8.38 -0.69 7.95
N LEU A 61 8.47 -0.72 6.62
CA LEU A 61 7.83 -1.72 5.76
C LEU A 61 8.89 -2.48 4.96
N ALA A 62 8.69 -3.78 4.77
CA ALA A 62 9.61 -4.60 3.98
C ALA A 62 8.84 -5.64 3.17
N PHE A 63 9.50 -6.15 2.14
CA PHE A 63 9.09 -7.39 1.48
C PHE A 63 9.96 -8.54 1.97
N ASP A 64 9.33 -9.68 2.22
CA ASP A 64 9.97 -10.97 2.41
C ASP A 64 9.62 -11.88 1.23
N PRO A 65 10.57 -12.20 0.34
CA PRO A 65 10.33 -13.10 -0.78
C PRO A 65 10.13 -14.53 -0.29
N VAL A 66 8.90 -15.02 -0.47
CA VAL A 66 8.45 -16.32 0.00
C VAL A 66 7.52 -16.95 -1.03
N SER A 67 7.60 -18.26 -1.17
CA SER A 67 6.80 -19.03 -2.13
C SER A 67 5.57 -19.70 -1.50
N GLN A 68 5.46 -19.68 -0.17
CA GLN A 68 4.39 -20.33 0.58
C GLN A 68 3.83 -19.44 1.67
N LEU A 69 2.50 -19.41 1.76
CA LEU A 69 1.81 -18.70 2.81
C LEU A 69 1.67 -19.62 4.04
N PRO A 70 2.14 -19.20 5.23
CA PRO A 70 1.92 -19.97 6.45
C PRO A 70 0.43 -20.03 6.82
N ARG A 71 0.07 -21.00 7.66
CA ARG A 71 -1.26 -21.05 8.28
C ARG A 71 -1.47 -19.81 9.15
N ALA A 72 -2.70 -19.28 9.13
CA ALA A 72 -3.04 -18.14 9.96
C ALA A 72 -2.91 -18.47 11.45
N PRO A 73 -2.49 -17.50 12.29
CA PRO A 73 -2.52 -17.67 13.74
C PRO A 73 -3.97 -17.86 14.22
N ALA A 74 -4.15 -18.51 15.38
CA ALA A 74 -5.48 -18.75 15.95
C ALA A 74 -6.30 -17.45 16.16
N SER A 75 -5.62 -16.32 16.41
CA SER A 75 -6.25 -15.00 16.54
C SER A 75 -6.98 -14.54 15.27
N ALA A 76 -6.72 -15.12 14.10
CA ALA A 76 -7.44 -14.77 12.87
C ALA A 76 -8.91 -15.20 12.90
N ALA A 77 -9.28 -16.09 13.84
CA ALA A 77 -10.65 -16.57 14.01
C ALA A 77 -11.61 -15.52 14.59
N SER A 78 -11.11 -14.49 15.31
CA SER A 78 -11.94 -13.41 15.89
C SER A 78 -12.50 -12.43 14.84
N ARG A 79 -12.15 -12.61 13.57
CA ARG A 79 -12.56 -11.74 12.45
C ARG A 79 -14.07 -11.54 12.30
N SER A 80 -14.90 -12.45 12.81
CA SER A 80 -16.36 -12.32 12.77
C SER A 80 -16.88 -11.12 13.55
N GLU A 81 -16.18 -10.72 14.62
CA GLU A 81 -16.51 -9.53 15.42
C GLU A 81 -16.16 -8.23 14.68
N CYS A 82 -15.33 -8.35 13.64
CA CYS A 82 -14.86 -7.28 12.77
C CYS A 82 -15.22 -7.53 11.31
N ALA A 83 -16.41 -8.09 11.05
CA ALA A 83 -16.82 -8.51 9.71
C ALA A 83 -16.72 -7.38 8.67
N GLY A 84 -16.92 -6.12 9.06
CA GLY A 84 -16.77 -4.96 8.17
C GLY A 84 -15.33 -4.67 7.70
N GLN A 85 -14.32 -5.27 8.32
CA GLN A 85 -12.91 -5.15 7.92
C GLN A 85 -12.47 -6.27 6.97
N VAL A 86 -13.29 -7.32 6.82
CA VAL A 86 -13.00 -8.46 5.95
C VAL A 86 -13.82 -8.35 4.68
N ILE A 87 -13.20 -8.59 3.54
CA ILE A 87 -13.88 -8.60 2.24
C ILE A 87 -14.08 -10.03 1.75
N ASP A 88 -15.08 -10.22 0.90
CA ASP A 88 -15.22 -11.45 0.14
C ASP A 88 -14.04 -11.62 -0.81
N ALA A 89 -13.41 -12.80 -0.78
CA ALA A 89 -12.25 -13.13 -1.61
C ALA A 89 -12.65 -13.32 -3.09
N LYS A 90 -12.36 -12.31 -3.92
CA LYS A 90 -12.76 -12.30 -5.34
C LYS A 90 -11.73 -12.98 -6.25
N SER A 91 -10.44 -12.77 -6.04
CA SER A 91 -9.40 -13.43 -6.83
C SER A 91 -9.10 -14.85 -6.34
N ALA A 92 -8.45 -15.64 -7.20
CA ALA A 92 -7.95 -16.97 -6.81
C ALA A 92 -6.88 -16.88 -5.71
N ALA A 93 -6.02 -15.85 -5.76
CA ALA A 93 -5.04 -15.56 -4.72
C ALA A 93 -5.71 -15.27 -3.36
N ALA A 94 -6.74 -14.42 -3.34
CA ALA A 94 -7.47 -14.12 -2.11
C ALA A 94 -8.18 -15.34 -1.54
N ARG A 95 -8.72 -16.22 -2.40
CA ARG A 95 -9.30 -17.49 -1.95
C ARG A 95 -8.25 -18.42 -1.34
N ALA A 96 -7.03 -18.45 -1.88
CA ALA A 96 -5.92 -19.21 -1.30
C ALA A 96 -5.54 -18.67 0.08
N VAL A 97 -5.46 -17.34 0.23
CA VAL A 97 -5.20 -16.66 1.52
C VAL A 97 -6.28 -16.99 2.55
N ALA A 98 -7.56 -16.89 2.17
CA ALA A 98 -8.69 -17.25 3.03
C ALA A 98 -8.67 -18.75 3.40
N GLY A 99 -8.33 -19.64 2.45
CA GLY A 99 -8.20 -21.08 2.67
C GLY A 99 -7.05 -21.46 3.62
N ALA A 100 -6.03 -20.60 3.74
CA ALA A 100 -4.98 -20.71 4.75
C ALA A 100 -5.41 -20.22 6.15
N GLY A 101 -6.62 -19.66 6.26
CA GLY A 101 -7.27 -19.26 7.52
C GLY A 101 -7.19 -17.76 7.84
N TRP A 102 -6.59 -16.95 6.96
CA TRP A 102 -6.40 -15.52 7.17
C TRP A 102 -7.68 -14.72 6.88
N GLY A 103 -7.84 -13.57 7.53
CA GLY A 103 -8.89 -12.60 7.16
C GLY A 103 -8.40 -11.73 6.01
N VAL A 104 -9.06 -11.79 4.85
CA VAL A 104 -8.72 -10.97 3.68
C VAL A 104 -9.30 -9.57 3.85
N THR A 105 -8.47 -8.53 3.78
CA THR A 105 -8.87 -7.14 4.08
C THR A 105 -8.86 -6.22 2.85
N GLY A 106 -8.34 -6.69 1.72
CA GLY A 106 -8.21 -5.88 0.51
C GLY A 106 -7.59 -6.65 -0.66
N GLU A 107 -7.92 -6.23 -1.87
CA GLU A 107 -7.37 -6.75 -3.12
C GLU A 107 -7.07 -5.60 -4.07
N ALA A 108 -5.93 -5.67 -4.76
CA ALA A 108 -5.57 -4.71 -5.81
C ALA A 108 -4.75 -5.41 -6.90
N LYS A 109 -4.80 -4.89 -8.12
CA LYS A 109 -3.98 -5.38 -9.23
C LYS A 109 -2.94 -4.32 -9.58
N VAL A 110 -1.69 -4.74 -9.68
CA VAL A 110 -0.54 -3.88 -10.00
C VAL A 110 0.31 -4.59 -11.06
N GLY A 111 0.19 -4.17 -12.30
CA GLY A 111 0.68 -4.89 -13.48
C GLY A 111 0.14 -6.32 -13.53
N ASP A 112 1.07 -7.28 -13.56
CA ASP A 112 0.75 -8.71 -13.57
C ASP A 112 0.54 -9.29 -12.17
N TYR A 113 0.80 -8.50 -11.12
CA TYR A 113 0.65 -8.93 -9.74
C TYR A 113 -0.77 -8.74 -9.23
N GLN A 114 -1.30 -9.78 -8.60
CA GLN A 114 -2.46 -9.70 -7.72
C GLN A 114 -1.95 -9.48 -6.29
N LEU A 115 -2.28 -8.33 -5.72
CA LEU A 115 -2.03 -8.03 -4.32
C LEU A 115 -3.24 -8.41 -3.48
N VAL A 116 -2.98 -9.02 -2.33
CA VAL A 116 -4.01 -9.39 -1.36
C VAL A 116 -3.53 -8.96 0.02
N SER A 117 -4.19 -7.99 0.65
CA SER A 117 -3.93 -7.70 2.06
C SER A 117 -4.71 -8.64 2.95
N PHE A 118 -4.08 -9.08 4.03
CA PHE A 118 -4.68 -10.00 4.97
C PHE A 118 -4.10 -9.83 6.37
N ALA A 119 -4.91 -10.17 7.38
CA ALA A 119 -4.56 -9.97 8.78
C ALA A 119 -4.82 -11.20 9.64
N GLY A 120 -4.00 -11.33 10.68
CA GLY A 120 -4.00 -12.45 11.62
C GLY A 120 -4.65 -12.13 12.96
N SER A 121 -5.14 -10.92 13.19
CA SER A 121 -5.83 -10.54 14.42
C SER A 121 -6.83 -9.43 14.14
N PHE A 122 -7.98 -9.50 14.81
CA PHE A 122 -9.06 -8.53 14.72
C PHE A 122 -9.61 -8.30 16.13
N GLU A 123 -9.58 -7.07 16.58
CA GLU A 123 -9.99 -6.70 17.94
C GLU A 123 -11.06 -5.59 17.85
N PRO A 124 -12.29 -5.86 18.33
CA PRO A 124 -13.36 -4.86 18.27
C PRO A 124 -13.07 -3.67 19.20
N GLY A 125 -13.35 -2.48 18.71
CA GLY A 125 -13.29 -1.22 19.44
C GLY A 125 -14.69 -0.66 19.72
N THR A 126 -14.73 0.56 20.25
CA THR A 126 -15.99 1.28 20.47
C THR A 126 -16.63 1.71 19.14
N SER A 127 -17.94 1.92 19.14
CA SER A 127 -18.68 2.48 17.99
C SER A 127 -18.52 1.66 16.69
N GLY A 128 -18.40 0.33 16.80
CA GLY A 128 -18.27 -0.58 15.66
C GLY A 128 -16.91 -0.51 14.94
N SER A 129 -15.92 0.15 15.55
CA SER A 129 -14.54 0.16 15.05
C SER A 129 -13.83 -1.16 15.30
N CYS A 130 -12.72 -1.37 14.61
CA CYS A 130 -11.91 -2.57 14.76
C CYS A 130 -10.43 -2.26 14.55
N PHE A 131 -9.61 -2.73 15.47
CA PHE A 131 -8.18 -2.81 15.27
C PHE A 131 -7.87 -4.08 14.48
N VAL A 132 -7.06 -3.92 13.44
CA VAL A 132 -6.57 -4.99 12.58
C VAL A 132 -5.06 -5.11 12.83
N SER A 133 -4.59 -6.30 13.22
CA SER A 133 -3.16 -6.51 13.47
C SER A 133 -2.62 -7.81 12.91
N LYS A 134 -1.30 -7.97 12.94
CA LYS A 134 -0.56 -9.02 12.20
C LYS A 134 -0.90 -8.96 10.70
N GLY A 135 -0.87 -7.74 10.20
CA GLY A 135 -1.23 -7.36 8.85
C GLY A 135 -0.12 -7.56 7.84
N ASN A 136 -0.48 -8.05 6.66
CA ASN A 136 0.44 -8.35 5.57
C ASN A 136 -0.20 -8.06 4.21
N VAL A 137 0.63 -8.00 3.16
CA VAL A 137 0.19 -7.99 1.76
C VAL A 137 0.91 -9.09 1.00
N GLY A 138 0.19 -10.11 0.54
CA GLY A 138 0.74 -11.13 -0.34
C GLY A 138 0.80 -10.61 -1.77
N VAL A 139 1.94 -10.84 -2.42
CA VAL A 139 2.18 -10.54 -3.83
C VAL A 139 2.10 -11.84 -4.63
N PHE A 140 1.12 -11.93 -5.53
CA PHE A 140 0.86 -13.14 -6.29
C PHE A 140 1.00 -12.90 -7.80
N GLU A 141 1.58 -13.86 -8.50
CA GLU A 141 1.44 -14.01 -9.95
C GLU A 141 0.46 -15.16 -10.21
N GLY A 142 -0.76 -14.84 -10.60
CA GLY A 142 -1.86 -15.81 -10.60
C GLY A 142 -2.17 -16.27 -9.17
N THR A 143 -1.86 -17.52 -8.84
CA THR A 143 -1.98 -18.09 -7.48
C THR A 143 -0.63 -18.36 -6.82
N THR A 144 0.47 -18.08 -7.51
CA THR A 144 1.83 -18.32 -7.01
C THR A 144 2.25 -17.14 -6.14
N LEU A 145 2.48 -17.38 -4.86
CA LEU A 145 3.04 -16.36 -3.95
C LEU A 145 4.49 -16.09 -4.34
N ARG A 146 4.85 -14.81 -4.45
CA ARG A 146 6.21 -14.35 -4.78
C ARG A 146 6.87 -13.63 -3.61
N ALA A 147 6.08 -12.89 -2.83
CA ALA A 147 6.55 -12.16 -1.66
C ALA A 147 5.40 -11.83 -0.72
N VAL A 148 5.74 -11.50 0.53
CA VAL A 148 4.84 -10.90 1.51
C VAL A 148 5.41 -9.57 1.95
N ALA A 149 4.64 -8.50 1.81
CA ALA A 149 4.92 -7.23 2.45
C ALA A 149 4.36 -7.22 3.88
N TYR A 150 5.14 -6.67 4.81
CA TYR A 150 4.81 -6.63 6.23
C TYR A 150 5.41 -5.38 6.89
N ALA A 151 4.86 -5.04 8.06
CA ALA A 151 5.46 -4.04 8.94
C ALA A 151 6.53 -4.67 9.84
N GLY A 152 7.73 -4.10 9.85
CA GLY A 152 8.85 -4.60 10.65
C GLY A 152 8.59 -4.51 12.15
N SER A 153 9.36 -5.25 12.96
CA SER A 153 9.20 -5.32 14.42
C SER A 153 9.38 -3.98 15.15
N GLY A 154 10.04 -3.00 14.52
CA GLY A 154 10.18 -1.63 15.05
C GLY A 154 9.08 -0.67 14.60
N SER A 155 8.12 -1.11 13.78
CA SER A 155 7.00 -0.28 13.35
C SER A 155 6.00 -0.06 14.49
N LYS A 156 5.47 1.15 14.61
CA LYS A 156 4.38 1.47 15.54
C LYS A 156 3.03 0.99 15.03
N GLU A 157 2.94 0.75 13.73
CA GLU A 157 1.72 0.43 13.01
C GLU A 157 1.87 -0.88 12.23
N THR A 158 0.74 -1.50 11.93
CA THR A 158 0.63 -2.74 11.15
C THR A 158 -0.26 -2.50 9.94
N ILE A 159 -0.12 -3.34 8.91
CA ILE A 159 -0.90 -3.19 7.68
C ILE A 159 -2.36 -3.60 7.93
N GLY A 160 -3.31 -2.67 7.87
CA GLY A 160 -4.72 -2.99 8.00
C GLY A 160 -5.27 -3.58 6.70
N ARG A 161 -5.08 -2.84 5.61
CA ARG A 161 -5.61 -3.19 4.29
C ARG A 161 -4.83 -2.53 3.16
N ILE A 162 -5.09 -2.98 1.94
CA ILE A 162 -4.78 -2.22 0.73
C ILE A 162 -6.04 -1.76 0.03
N GLN A 163 -5.92 -0.67 -0.73
CA GLN A 163 -6.92 -0.24 -1.70
C GLN A 163 -6.24 0.00 -3.06
N PRO A 164 -6.93 -0.24 -4.19
CA PRO A 164 -6.44 0.21 -5.49
C PRO A 164 -6.13 1.71 -5.45
N PHE A 165 -5.03 2.11 -6.07
CA PHE A 165 -4.57 3.50 -6.07
C PHE A 165 -4.11 3.90 -7.47
N GLY A 166 -4.77 4.92 -8.04
CA GLY A 166 -4.58 5.29 -9.44
C GLY A 166 -4.83 4.12 -10.41
N LYS A 167 -4.16 4.13 -11.56
CA LYS A 167 -4.36 3.11 -12.62
C LYS A 167 -3.59 1.80 -12.40
N ASP A 168 -2.51 1.84 -11.64
CA ASP A 168 -1.51 0.75 -11.58
C ASP A 168 -0.71 0.79 -10.27
N GLY A 169 -1.43 0.83 -9.15
CA GLY A 169 -0.85 0.90 -7.82
C GLY A 169 -1.84 0.46 -6.74
N ALA A 170 -1.33 0.33 -5.52
CA ALA A 170 -2.15 0.08 -4.35
C ALA A 170 -1.66 0.93 -3.18
N ARG A 171 -2.59 1.48 -2.39
CA ARG A 171 -2.29 2.24 -1.18
C ARG A 171 -2.42 1.35 0.04
N ILE A 172 -1.39 1.31 0.86
CA ILE A 172 -1.34 0.60 2.14
C ILE A 172 -1.94 1.52 3.21
N TRP A 173 -2.89 0.99 3.97
CA TRP A 173 -3.50 1.64 5.13
C TRP A 173 -3.12 0.89 6.41
N HIS A 174 -2.85 1.60 7.49
CA HIS A 174 -2.62 0.95 8.78
C HIS A 174 -3.92 0.40 9.39
N GLY A 175 -3.78 -0.55 10.31
CA GLY A 175 -4.90 -1.27 10.93
C GLY A 175 -5.41 -0.67 12.24
N ASP A 176 -5.26 0.63 12.46
CA ASP A 176 -5.81 1.29 13.65
C ASP A 176 -7.32 1.53 13.51
N ILE A 177 -7.99 1.91 14.59
CA ILE A 177 -9.42 2.24 14.64
C ILE A 177 -9.82 3.28 13.59
N VAL A 178 -8.96 4.28 13.38
CA VAL A 178 -9.08 5.26 12.31
C VAL A 178 -7.93 4.99 11.34
N PRO A 179 -8.15 4.17 10.29
CA PRO A 179 -7.10 3.89 9.32
C PRO A 179 -6.65 5.16 8.61
N ALA A 180 -5.34 5.35 8.50
CA ALA A 180 -4.70 6.31 7.62
C ALA A 180 -3.76 5.61 6.63
N PRO A 181 -3.48 6.21 5.47
CA PRO A 181 -2.56 5.64 4.50
C PRO A 181 -1.11 5.83 4.96
N ILE A 182 -0.26 4.82 4.74
CA ILE A 182 1.13 4.82 5.22
C ILE A 182 2.17 4.71 4.10
N ALA A 183 1.80 4.10 2.97
CA ALA A 183 2.69 3.91 1.84
C ALA A 183 1.90 3.53 0.58
N ASP A 184 2.55 3.66 -0.58
CA ASP A 184 2.01 3.18 -1.86
C ASP A 184 2.89 2.05 -2.41
N ILE A 185 2.26 0.99 -2.91
CA ILE A 185 2.90 -0.05 -3.70
C ILE A 185 2.74 0.32 -5.18
N ARG A 186 3.87 0.40 -5.88
CA ARG A 186 3.93 0.71 -7.31
C ARG A 186 4.86 -0.25 -8.02
N ARG A 187 4.74 -0.34 -9.34
CA ARG A 187 5.70 -1.06 -10.18
C ARG A 187 7.07 -0.39 -10.20
N SER A 188 8.10 -1.23 -10.21
CA SER A 188 9.46 -0.88 -10.60
C SER A 188 9.80 -1.58 -11.93
N ALA A 189 11.04 -1.44 -12.41
CA ALA A 189 11.48 -2.18 -13.60
C ALA A 189 11.70 -3.68 -13.33
N GLN A 190 11.89 -4.06 -12.06
CA GLN A 190 12.23 -5.43 -11.64
C GLN A 190 11.09 -6.12 -10.87
N GLY A 191 10.04 -5.40 -10.47
CA GLY A 191 8.91 -5.94 -9.73
C GLY A 191 8.09 -4.84 -9.07
N LEU A 192 8.02 -4.84 -7.73
CA LEU A 192 7.27 -3.87 -6.94
C LEU A 192 8.17 -3.10 -5.96
N VAL A 193 7.78 -1.87 -5.67
CA VAL A 193 8.40 -1.04 -4.65
C VAL A 193 7.33 -0.48 -3.72
N ILE A 194 7.57 -0.59 -2.41
CA ILE A 194 6.85 0.17 -1.38
C ILE A 194 7.52 1.54 -1.29
N GLY A 195 6.79 2.58 -1.68
CA GLY A 195 7.27 3.95 -1.67
C GLY A 195 6.47 4.84 -0.72
N LYS A 196 6.91 6.09 -0.59
CA LYS A 196 6.15 7.15 0.07
C LYS A 196 4.79 7.33 -0.61
N LEU A 197 3.83 7.83 0.15
CA LEU A 197 2.55 8.28 -0.40
C LEU A 197 2.79 9.25 -1.56
N ALA A 198 2.15 8.99 -2.69
CA ALA A 198 2.13 9.92 -3.79
C ALA A 198 1.52 11.25 -3.31
N ALA A 199 2.08 12.37 -3.77
CA ALA A 199 1.57 13.70 -3.43
C ALA A 199 0.13 13.90 -3.91
N GLU A 200 -0.29 13.14 -4.92
CA GLU A 200 -1.60 13.20 -5.52
C GLU A 200 -2.05 11.84 -6.07
N GLU A 201 -3.35 11.60 -6.08
CA GLU A 201 -4.01 10.51 -6.78
C GLU A 201 -4.57 10.98 -8.12
N GLN A 202 -4.24 10.25 -9.18
CA GLN A 202 -4.86 10.48 -10.49
C GLN A 202 -6.17 9.70 -10.57
N THR A 203 -7.29 10.43 -10.59
CA THR A 203 -8.64 9.86 -10.68
C THR A 203 -9.29 10.21 -12.02
N CYS A 204 -10.47 9.64 -12.29
CA CYS A 204 -11.27 10.01 -13.46
C CYS A 204 -11.73 11.48 -13.45
N GLY A 205 -11.76 12.15 -12.29
CA GLY A 205 -12.06 13.57 -12.13
C GLY A 205 -10.85 14.51 -12.22
N GLY A 206 -9.66 13.94 -12.43
CA GLY A 206 -8.38 14.63 -12.33
C GLY A 206 -7.67 14.33 -11.01
N SER A 207 -6.61 15.09 -10.76
CA SER A 207 -5.76 14.91 -9.59
C SER A 207 -6.48 15.29 -8.28
N VAL A 208 -6.36 14.44 -7.25
CA VAL A 208 -6.72 14.72 -5.86
C VAL A 208 -5.42 14.75 -5.03
N PRO A 209 -5.05 15.87 -4.39
CA PRO A 209 -3.89 15.89 -3.50
C PRO A 209 -4.08 14.92 -2.33
N THR A 210 -2.98 14.36 -1.82
CA THR A 210 -3.04 13.56 -0.58
C THR A 210 -3.38 14.49 0.58
N ILE A 211 -4.62 14.41 1.05
CA ILE A 211 -5.21 15.27 2.08
C ILE A 211 -5.50 14.53 3.39
N ASN A 212 -5.29 13.21 3.45
CA ASN A 212 -5.47 12.43 4.68
C ASN A 212 -4.67 13.07 5.84
N GLU A 213 -5.25 13.01 7.03
CA GLU A 213 -4.74 13.57 8.29
C GLU A 213 -4.63 15.11 8.32
N MET A 214 -4.88 15.82 7.21
CA MET A 214 -4.95 17.28 7.20
C MET A 214 -6.23 17.77 7.87
N PRO A 215 -6.19 18.88 8.65
CA PRO A 215 -7.39 19.58 9.06
C PRO A 215 -8.22 20.00 7.83
N ILE A 216 -9.54 19.92 7.93
CA ILE A 216 -10.44 20.16 6.79
C ILE A 216 -10.26 21.55 6.17
N THR A 217 -9.98 22.58 6.97
CA THR A 217 -9.73 23.93 6.42
C THR A 217 -8.48 24.00 5.54
N ARG A 218 -7.46 23.18 5.83
CA ARG A 218 -6.26 23.04 4.99
C ARG A 218 -6.54 22.18 3.77
N ALA A 219 -7.16 21.01 3.96
CA ALA A 219 -7.53 20.12 2.86
C ALA A 219 -8.38 20.86 1.81
N ARG A 220 -9.35 21.67 2.25
CA ARG A 220 -10.17 22.53 1.41
C ARG A 220 -9.33 23.45 0.51
N LYS A 221 -8.30 24.10 1.05
CA LYS A 221 -7.42 24.99 0.28
C LYS A 221 -6.67 24.23 -0.81
N GLU A 222 -6.14 23.05 -0.48
CA GLU A 222 -5.45 22.20 -1.45
C GLU A 222 -6.39 21.69 -2.54
N LEU A 223 -7.61 21.30 -2.19
CA LEU A 223 -8.64 20.87 -3.14
C LEU A 223 -9.04 22.00 -4.10
N ILE A 224 -9.31 23.19 -3.57
CA ILE A 224 -9.62 24.38 -4.38
C ILE A 224 -8.45 24.73 -5.31
N ALA A 225 -7.21 24.69 -4.81
CA ALA A 225 -6.02 24.89 -5.63
C ALA A 225 -5.87 23.82 -6.73
N GLY A 226 -6.29 22.58 -6.46
CA GLY A 226 -6.40 21.48 -7.41
C GLY A 226 -7.59 21.59 -8.38
N GLY A 227 -8.39 22.65 -8.29
CA GLY A 227 -9.55 22.92 -9.16
C GLY A 227 -10.82 22.16 -8.78
N TRP A 228 -10.89 21.60 -7.57
CA TRP A 228 -12.13 21.05 -7.02
C TRP A 228 -12.98 22.18 -6.46
N SER A 229 -14.23 22.27 -6.92
CA SER A 229 -15.19 23.27 -6.49
C SER A 229 -16.00 22.74 -5.31
N PRO A 230 -16.03 23.43 -4.16
CA PRO A 230 -16.90 23.06 -3.05
C PRO A 230 -18.37 23.08 -3.48
N VAL A 231 -19.15 22.06 -3.11
CA VAL A 231 -20.60 22.04 -3.30
C VAL A 231 -21.23 22.81 -2.13
N ASN A 232 -22.10 23.78 -2.38
CA ASN A 232 -22.73 24.52 -1.29
C ASN A 232 -24.00 23.79 -0.81
N HIS A 233 -24.08 23.46 0.48
CA HIS A 233 -25.22 22.80 1.10
C HIS A 233 -26.09 23.76 1.96
N GLY A 234 -26.12 25.05 1.61
CA GLY A 234 -26.97 26.06 2.25
C GLY A 234 -26.21 27.06 3.12
N THR A 235 -26.95 27.95 3.77
CA THR A 235 -26.37 28.92 4.71
C THR A 235 -26.16 28.30 6.09
N PRO A 236 -25.28 28.86 6.95
CA PRO A 236 -25.13 28.37 8.32
C PRO A 236 -26.46 28.30 9.08
N ASP A 237 -27.34 29.27 8.91
CA ASP A 237 -28.63 29.35 9.61
C ASP A 237 -29.62 28.24 9.18
N ASP A 238 -29.39 27.60 8.03
CA ASP A 238 -30.21 26.48 7.54
C ASP A 238 -29.83 25.14 8.19
N ARG A 239 -28.68 25.07 8.89
CA ARG A 239 -28.15 23.83 9.46
C ARG A 239 -28.77 23.57 10.83
N ILE A 240 -29.16 22.33 11.11
CA ILE A 240 -29.69 21.94 12.42
C ILE A 240 -28.57 21.49 13.35
N ASP A 241 -27.53 20.84 12.81
CA ASP A 241 -26.39 20.36 13.58
C ASP A 241 -25.42 21.51 13.89
N GLU A 242 -25.06 21.66 15.16
CA GLU A 242 -24.20 22.74 15.64
C GLU A 242 -22.79 22.70 15.04
N ARG A 243 -22.28 21.51 14.68
CA ARG A 243 -20.95 21.38 14.06
C ARG A 243 -21.00 21.75 12.59
N GLU A 244 -22.06 21.36 11.89
CA GLU A 244 -22.30 21.82 10.52
C GLU A 244 -22.40 23.36 10.48
N GLN A 245 -23.13 23.97 11.43
CA GLN A 245 -23.20 25.43 11.59
C GLN A 245 -21.81 26.03 11.81
N ALA A 246 -21.03 25.51 12.76
CA ALA A 246 -19.70 26.02 13.08
C ALA A 246 -18.74 25.94 11.90
N LEU A 247 -18.72 24.82 11.17
CA LEU A 247 -17.91 24.66 9.96
C LEU A 247 -18.34 25.65 8.85
N ALA A 248 -19.64 25.83 8.66
CA ALA A 248 -20.15 26.79 7.69
C ALA A 248 -19.78 28.24 8.06
N GLN A 249 -19.78 28.60 9.35
CA GLN A 249 -19.30 29.91 9.85
C GLN A 249 -17.81 30.14 9.59
N LEU A 250 -17.00 29.07 9.56
CA LEU A 250 -15.60 29.11 9.13
C LEU A 250 -15.42 29.16 7.60
N GLY A 251 -16.52 29.23 6.86
CA GLY A 251 -16.53 29.29 5.39
C GLY A 251 -16.42 27.92 4.71
N VAL A 252 -16.55 26.82 5.46
CA VAL A 252 -16.60 25.44 4.94
C VAL A 252 -18.06 25.09 4.62
N THR A 253 -18.58 25.71 3.55
CA THR A 253 -19.99 25.57 3.14
C THR A 253 -20.31 24.20 2.54
N GLU A 254 -19.28 23.43 2.22
CA GLU A 254 -19.35 22.10 1.63
C GLU A 254 -19.52 20.94 2.60
N VAL A 255 -19.61 21.22 3.90
CA VAL A 255 -20.10 20.23 4.86
C VAL A 255 -21.51 19.82 4.45
N ASP A 256 -21.74 18.53 4.29
CA ASP A 256 -23.05 17.96 3.92
C ASP A 256 -23.78 17.47 5.18
N SER A 257 -23.12 16.61 5.96
CA SER A 257 -23.68 16.09 7.22
C SER A 257 -22.60 15.77 8.25
N CYS A 258 -22.91 15.92 9.54
CA CYS A 258 -22.08 15.44 10.65
C CYS A 258 -22.80 14.36 11.47
N SER A 259 -22.05 13.33 11.87
CA SER A 259 -22.53 12.24 12.71
C SER A 259 -22.43 12.62 14.18
N GLY A 260 -23.55 12.49 14.91
CA GLY A 260 -23.61 12.66 16.36
C GLY A 260 -23.09 11.49 17.19
N THR A 261 -22.49 10.45 16.59
CA THR A 261 -22.05 9.26 17.34
C THR A 261 -20.54 9.02 17.27
N GLY A 262 -19.91 9.04 18.45
CA GLY A 262 -18.62 8.39 18.76
C GLY A 262 -17.36 9.07 18.22
N PHE A 263 -17.21 9.10 16.89
CA PHE A 263 -15.98 9.52 16.23
C PHE A 263 -16.05 10.92 15.61
N GLY A 264 -17.24 11.52 15.55
CA GLY A 264 -17.41 12.85 15.00
C GLY A 264 -17.17 12.94 13.49
N TYR A 265 -17.61 11.93 12.75
CA TYR A 265 -17.46 11.94 11.30
C TYR A 265 -18.28 13.05 10.66
N CYS A 266 -17.72 13.78 9.71
CA CYS A 266 -18.48 14.69 8.84
C CYS A 266 -18.18 14.38 7.37
N SER A 267 -19.20 14.53 6.50
CA SER A 267 -19.09 14.43 5.05
C SER A 267 -18.99 15.81 4.40
N PHE A 268 -18.20 15.90 3.33
CA PHE A 268 -18.03 17.11 2.55
C PHE A 268 -18.00 16.79 1.06
N ASP A 269 -18.66 17.61 0.24
CA ASP A 269 -18.79 17.35 -1.19
C ASP A 269 -18.09 18.39 -2.06
N TYR A 270 -17.37 17.90 -3.07
CA TYR A 270 -16.68 18.70 -4.07
C TYR A 270 -17.01 18.19 -5.47
N ARG A 271 -16.85 19.06 -6.47
CA ARG A 271 -17.07 18.73 -7.89
C ARG A 271 -15.96 19.26 -8.78
N LYS A 272 -15.67 18.50 -9.84
CA LYS A 272 -14.79 18.92 -10.93
C LYS A 272 -15.30 18.36 -12.24
N GLY A 273 -15.96 19.20 -13.03
CA GLY A 273 -16.70 18.75 -14.22
C GLY A 273 -17.79 17.74 -13.84
N LYS A 274 -17.71 16.52 -14.39
CA LYS A 274 -18.64 15.41 -14.09
C LYS A 274 -18.22 14.56 -12.88
N ALA A 275 -17.04 14.80 -12.33
CA ALA A 275 -16.59 14.05 -11.17
C ALA A 275 -17.10 14.68 -9.87
N LYS A 276 -17.45 13.81 -8.92
CA LYS A 276 -17.83 14.12 -7.55
C LYS A 276 -16.74 13.57 -6.63
N LEU A 277 -16.31 14.37 -5.68
CA LEU A 277 -15.35 13.98 -4.65
C LEU A 277 -16.07 14.13 -3.31
N GLY A 278 -16.23 13.01 -2.60
CA GLY A 278 -16.64 13.00 -1.21
C GLY A 278 -15.40 12.98 -0.32
N VAL A 279 -15.37 13.82 0.70
CA VAL A 279 -14.34 13.84 1.75
C VAL A 279 -15.01 13.52 3.08
N THR A 280 -14.32 12.76 3.92
CA THR A 280 -14.78 12.42 5.26
C THR A 280 -13.73 12.86 6.26
N THR A 281 -14.15 13.56 7.32
CA THR A 281 -13.29 13.92 8.45
C THR A 281 -13.64 13.10 9.68
N VAL A 282 -12.77 13.12 10.69
CA VAL A 282 -12.96 12.48 11.99
C VAL A 282 -12.47 13.40 13.11
N GLY A 283 -13.07 13.30 14.29
CA GLY A 283 -12.78 14.12 15.46
C GLY A 283 -13.88 15.14 15.75
N ASP A 284 -14.01 15.55 17.01
CA ASP A 284 -15.04 16.48 17.50
C ASP A 284 -14.55 17.92 17.68
N ASN A 285 -13.33 18.22 17.21
CA ASN A 285 -12.76 19.56 17.26
C ASN A 285 -13.33 20.46 16.15
N GLU A 286 -13.11 21.78 16.27
CA GLU A 286 -13.62 22.79 15.34
C GLU A 286 -13.07 22.66 13.90
N ASP A 287 -11.91 22.03 13.73
CA ASP A 287 -11.26 21.79 12.43
C ASP A 287 -10.82 20.31 12.33
N PRO A 288 -11.77 19.39 12.10
CA PRO A 288 -11.51 17.96 12.15
C PRO A 288 -10.61 17.50 11.00
N SER A 289 -9.84 16.43 11.24
CA SER A 289 -8.88 15.91 10.27
C SER A 289 -9.54 14.99 9.25
N VAL A 290 -9.12 15.07 7.99
CA VAL A 290 -9.59 14.17 6.93
C VAL A 290 -9.16 12.74 7.22
N SER A 291 -10.12 11.83 7.33
CA SER A 291 -9.88 10.39 7.49
C SER A 291 -9.86 9.68 6.13
N ASN A 292 -10.74 10.09 5.21
CA ASN A 292 -10.87 9.43 3.92
C ASN A 292 -11.39 10.37 2.83
N TYR A 293 -11.24 9.96 1.57
CA TYR A 293 -11.93 10.56 0.43
C TYR A 293 -12.27 9.50 -0.62
N GLY A 294 -13.17 9.84 -1.55
CA GLY A 294 -13.51 8.97 -2.68
C GLY A 294 -14.03 9.76 -3.87
N VAL A 295 -13.66 9.34 -5.08
CA VAL A 295 -14.11 9.96 -6.33
C VAL A 295 -15.13 9.07 -7.04
N GLN A 296 -16.22 9.67 -7.48
CA GLN A 296 -17.23 9.06 -8.35
C GLN A 296 -17.31 9.85 -9.66
N CYS A 297 -17.37 9.14 -10.78
CA CYS A 297 -17.50 9.75 -12.11
C CYS A 297 -18.74 9.20 -12.81
N ASP A 298 -19.51 10.12 -13.40
CA ASP A 298 -20.70 9.84 -14.20
C ASP A 298 -20.36 9.60 -15.69
#